data_AF-A0A9D6P9Y2-F1
#
_entry.id   AF-A0A9D6P9Y2-F1
#
_cell.length_a   1.000
_cell.length_b   1.000
_cell.length_c   1.000
_cell.angle_alpha   90.00
_cell.angle_beta   90.00
_cell.angle_gamma   90.00
#
_symmetry.space_group_name_H-M   'P 1'
#
loop_
_entity.id
_entity.type
_entity.pdbx_description
1 polymer ?
#
loop_
_entity_poly.entity_id
_entity_poly.type
_entity_poly.pdbx_seq_one_letter_code
_entity_poly.pdbx_strand_id
1 'polypeptide(L)' 'MTTKTDTELLKLLTDTRETLRTERFAAAGARAKNPNHLGQMRKIVARVLTEQTSRTKAVK' A
#
# COMPACT_ATOMS: atom_id res chain seq x y z
N MET A 1 -0.99 -8.71 -8.28
CA MET A 1 -0.42 -9.08 -6.96
C MET A 1 -0.01 -10.53 -6.92
N THR A 2 -0.63 -11.39 -7.73
CA THR A 2 -0.37 -12.81 -7.87
C THR A 2 1.06 -13.21 -8.27
N THR A 3 1.83 -12.31 -8.89
CA THR A 3 3.23 -12.57 -9.28
C THR A 3 4.25 -12.28 -8.17
N LYS A 4 3.84 -11.67 -7.06
CA LYS A 4 4.74 -11.31 -5.95
C LYS A 4 4.80 -12.41 -4.91
N THR A 5 5.98 -12.65 -4.34
CA THR A 5 6.15 -13.55 -3.20
C THR A 5 5.57 -12.94 -1.91
N ASP A 6 5.34 -13.75 -0.88
CA ASP A 6 4.78 -13.25 0.39
C ASP A 6 5.70 -12.22 1.08
N THR A 7 7.01 -12.41 0.97
CA THR A 7 8.03 -11.50 1.50
C THR A 7 8.02 -10.16 0.74
N GLU A 8 7.87 -10.20 -0.59
CA GLU A 8 7.72 -9.01 -1.41
C GLU A 8 6.42 -8.26 -1.13
N LEU A 9 5.33 -8.97 -0.85
CA LEU A 9 4.06 -8.35 -0.46
C LEU A 9 4.18 -7.66 0.90
N LEU A 10 4.85 -8.27 1.86
CA LEU A 10 5.13 -7.66 3.17
C LEU A 10 5.97 -6.40 3.04
N LYS A 11 7.08 -6.46 2.27
CA LYS A 11 7.92 -5.30 2.01
C LYS A 11 7.15 -4.19 1.29
N LEU A 12 6.35 -4.54 0.28
CA LEU A 12 5.52 -3.57 -0.42
C LEU A 12 4.52 -2.90 0.53
N LEU A 13 3.95 -3.65 1.47
CA LEU A 13 3.01 -3.13 2.45
C LEU A 13 3.66 -2.14 3.42
N THR A 14 4.85 -2.45 3.94
CA THR A 14 5.60 -1.57 4.85
C THR A 14 5.99 -0.28 4.15
N ASP A 15 6.62 -0.39 2.99
CA ASP A 15 7.15 0.75 2.24
C ASP A 15 6.01 1.69 1.81
N THR A 16 4.88 1.13 1.36
CA THR A 16 3.71 1.91 0.95
C THR A 16 3.06 2.64 2.14
N ARG A 17 3.04 2.03 3.33
CA ARG A 17 2.48 2.65 4.55
C ARG A 17 3.36 3.79 5.05
N GLU A 18 4.67 3.62 5.04
CA GLU A 18 5.63 4.68 5.38
C GLU A 18 5.52 5.85 4.40
N THR A 19 5.50 5.57 3.10
CA THR A 19 5.31 6.59 2.06
C THR A 19 4.01 7.37 2.28
N LEU A 20 2.89 6.67 2.52
CA LEU A 20 1.61 7.30 2.78
C LEU A 20 1.63 8.18 4.05
N ARG A 21 2.38 7.79 5.09
CA ARG A 21 2.56 8.61 6.28
C ARG A 21 3.31 9.89 5.94
N THR A 22 4.46 9.78 5.27
CA THR A 22 5.29 10.93 4.88
C THR A 22 4.49 11.91 4.02
N GLU A 23 3.72 11.42 3.05
CA GLU A 23 2.93 12.26 2.16
C GLU A 23 1.77 12.97 2.86
N ARG A 24 1.12 12.30 3.83
CA ARG A 24 0.08 12.96 4.64
C ARG A 24 0.63 14.14 5.42
N PHE A 25 1.85 14.03 5.94
CA PHE A 25 2.51 15.12 6.65
C PHE A 25 3.05 16.20 5.70
N ALA A 26 3.61 15.81 4.56
CA ALA A 26 4.09 16.76 3.55
C ALA A 26 2.94 17.61 2.95
N ALA A 27 1.77 17.00 2.72
CA ALA A 27 0.58 17.69 2.21
C ALA A 27 -0.06 18.63 3.24
N ALA A 28 0.24 18.50 4.54
CA ALA A 28 -0.31 19.36 5.58
C ALA A 28 0.26 20.80 5.54
N GLY A 29 1.40 21.02 4.86
CA GLY A 29 2.05 22.33 4.75
C GLY A 29 1.93 23.02 3.38
N ALA A 30 1.53 22.30 2.33
CA ALA A 30 1.38 22.85 0.98
C ALA A 30 0.49 21.96 0.11
N ARG A 31 -0.11 22.54 -0.95
CA ARG A 31 -0.88 21.77 -1.93
C ARG A 31 0.03 20.72 -2.59
N ALA A 32 -0.30 19.45 -2.40
CA ALA A 32 0.42 18.35 -3.03
C ALA A 32 0.39 18.49 -4.56
N LYS A 33 1.55 18.29 -5.20
CA LYS A 33 1.69 18.33 -6.67
C LYS A 33 0.74 17.33 -7.37
N ASN A 34 0.58 16.15 -6.77
CA ASN A 34 -0.29 15.08 -7.27
C ASN A 34 -1.33 14.67 -6.20
N PRO A 35 -2.52 15.29 -6.18
CA PRO A 35 -3.53 15.01 -5.14
C PRO A 35 -4.06 13.56 -5.19
N ASN A 36 -4.00 12.92 -6.35
CA ASN A 36 -4.47 11.54 -6.56
C ASN A 36 -3.55 10.48 -5.93
N HIS A 37 -2.32 10.84 -5.58
CA HIS A 37 -1.29 9.90 -5.17
C HIS A 37 -1.64 9.18 -3.86
N LEU A 38 -2.14 9.92 -2.86
CA LEU A 38 -2.68 9.35 -1.61
C LEU A 38 -3.77 8.30 -1.86
N GLY A 39 -4.66 8.57 -2.83
CA GLY A 39 -5.71 7.65 -3.22
C GLY A 39 -5.17 6.36 -3.86
N GLN A 40 -4.14 6.47 -4.69
CA GLN A 40 -3.46 5.33 -5.31
C GLN A 40 -2.74 4.48 -4.26
N MET A 41 -2.02 5.10 -3.32
CA MET A 41 -1.31 4.39 -2.24
C MET A 41 -2.27 3.61 -1.34
N ARG A 42 -3.42 4.19 -0.97
CA ARG A 42 -4.47 3.46 -0.23
C ARG A 42 -5.00 2.24 -1.00
N LYS A 43 -5.19 2.37 -2.32
CA LYS A 43 -5.63 1.24 -3.17
C LYS A 43 -4.58 0.13 -3.25
N ILE A 44 -3.30 0.49 -3.29
CA ILE A 44 -2.19 -0.48 -3.29
C ILE A 44 -2.21 -1.27 -1.97
N VAL A 45 -2.28 -0.59 -0.83
CA VAL A 45 -2.39 -1.23 0.50
C VAL A 45 -3.56 -2.20 0.55
N ALA A 46 -4.75 -1.77 0.11
CA ALA A 46 -5.93 -2.64 0.09
C ALA A 46 -5.71 -3.89 -0.77
N ARG A 47 -5.16 -3.75 -1.99
CA ARG A 47 -4.87 -4.88 -2.88
C ARG A 47 -3.88 -5.87 -2.27
N VAL A 48 -2.86 -5.39 -1.57
CA VAL A 48 -1.88 -6.27 -0.89
C VAL A 48 -2.56 -7.06 0.22
N LEU A 49 -3.37 -6.40 1.06
CA LEU A 49 -4.09 -7.06 2.16
C LEU A 49 -5.11 -8.08 1.64
N THR A 50 -5.81 -7.77 0.54
CA THR A 50 -6.71 -8.71 -0.12
C THR A 50 -5.95 -9.95 -0.60
N GLU A 51 -4.82 -9.77 -1.29
CA GLU A 51 -3.99 -10.89 -1.75
C GLU A 51 -3.53 -11.77 -0.59
N GLN A 52 -3.00 -11.16 0.48
CA GLN A 52 -2.56 -11.89 1.68
C GLN A 52 -3.72 -12.69 2.29
N THR A 53 -4.90 -12.07 2.43
CA THR A 53 -6.10 -12.74 2.96
C THR A 53 -6.53 -13.91 2.06
N SER A 54 -6.50 -13.72 0.74
CA SER A 54 -6.82 -14.78 -0.23
C SER A 54 -5.86 -15.96 -0.10
N ARG A 55 -4.55 -15.71 0.07
CA ARG A 55 -3.54 -16.76 0.29
C ARG A 55 -3.78 -17.51 1.60
N THR A 56 -4.02 -16.79 2.70
CA THR A 56 -4.33 -17.42 3.98
C THR A 56 -5.58 -18.29 3.92
N LYS A 57 -6.61 -17.87 3.17
CA LYS A 57 -7.83 -18.66 2.97
C LYS A 57 -7.61 -19.89 2.08
N ALA A 58 -6.75 -19.80 1.06
CA ALA A 58 -6.46 -20.91 0.15
C ALA A 58 -5.58 -22.01 0.78
N VAL A 59 -4.78 -21.67 1.80
CA VAL A 59 -3.95 -22.64 2.56
C VAL A 59 -4.78 -23.42 3.59
N LYS A 60 -5.99 -22.96 3.90
CA LYS A 60 -6.87 -23.54 4.93
C LYS A 60 -7.85 -24.55 4.32
#